data_AF-A0A077ZGN3-F1
#
_entry.id   AF-A0A077ZGN3-F1
#
_cell.length_a   1.000
_cell.length_b   1.000
_cell.length_c   1.000
_cell.angle_alpha   90.00
_cell.angle_beta   90.00
_cell.angle_gamma   90.00
#
_symmetry.space_group_name_H-M   'P 1'
#
loop_
_entity.id
_entity.type
_entity.pdbx_description
1 polymer ?
#
loop_
_entity_poly.entity_id
_entity_poly.type
_entity_poly.pdbx_seq_one_letter_code
_entity_poly.pdbx_strand_id
1 'polypeptide(L)'
;MYSYGSALQNENIEFMKSYLKGFCAKCIAKSVLSDYVDAKGCIRQQNTTDKYLGLRNFTYEGYRCLHWIEGNGIPSGRLKMAREHGVFGTNYCRNFFSEKEGPWCYIERDGEVVQQSCFRTCEERSKLDLEDNPCFSSSSDTLPKNMPTLRQRSNRDVPCLRWHLLGKGGPDDNFCRVSSELDGMPGCYEATTQELRSCYTPCPGEEGDEFFFASEEPGCVPEKDRLAWYSGKRSITLNNNPCEYWDVISKAGLASMKGLLSLYRLHANKMEDAANYCRNLDYDPKGPWCMTVHKHKEYCFPRCSDTSKHSL
;
A
#
# COMPACT_ATOMS: atom_id res chain seq x y z
N MET A 1 9.68 -4.55 -32.17
CA MET A 1 8.40 -4.87 -31.49
C MET A 1 8.06 -3.75 -30.54
N TYR A 2 6.79 -3.39 -30.50
CA TYR A 2 6.18 -2.16 -29.99
C TYR A 2 6.62 -1.70 -28.58
N SER A 3 7.08 -0.45 -28.48
CA SER A 3 7.28 0.30 -27.22
C SER A 3 6.34 1.52 -27.12
N TYR A 4 5.18 1.48 -27.78
CA TYR A 4 4.26 2.63 -27.81
C TYR A 4 3.42 2.83 -26.53
N GLY A 5 3.43 1.86 -25.60
CA GLY A 5 2.60 1.91 -24.38
C GLY A 5 3.10 2.89 -23.30
N SER A 6 4.42 3.03 -23.11
CA SER A 6 4.97 3.84 -22.01
C SER A 6 4.97 5.34 -22.30
N ALA A 7 5.13 5.74 -23.57
CA ALA A 7 5.17 7.15 -23.96
C ALA A 7 3.81 7.84 -23.76
N LEU A 8 2.71 7.22 -24.17
CA LEU A 8 1.35 7.75 -23.99
C LEU A 8 0.95 7.88 -22.52
N GLN A 9 1.49 7.05 -21.64
CA GLN A 9 1.22 7.11 -20.20
C GLN A 9 2.02 8.24 -19.55
N ASN A 10 3.27 8.46 -19.98
CA ASN A 10 4.11 9.56 -19.51
C ASN A 10 3.64 10.94 -20.01
N GLU A 11 3.25 11.06 -21.28
CA GLU A 11 2.70 12.31 -21.82
C GLU A 11 1.38 12.68 -21.12
N ASN A 12 0.52 11.71 -20.81
CA ASN A 12 -0.68 11.97 -20.03
C ASN A 12 -0.36 12.39 -18.58
N ILE A 13 0.69 11.84 -17.97
CA ILE A 13 1.12 12.25 -16.61
C ILE A 13 1.72 13.66 -16.63
N GLU A 14 2.56 14.00 -17.62
CA GLU A 14 3.10 15.36 -17.75
C GLU A 14 2.02 16.38 -18.13
N PHE A 15 1.09 16.02 -19.00
CA PHE A 15 -0.08 16.84 -19.31
C PHE A 15 -0.94 17.05 -18.06
N MET A 16 -1.21 16.01 -17.28
CA MET A 16 -1.91 16.15 -16.00
C MET A 16 -1.13 17.03 -15.01
N LYS A 17 0.20 16.90 -14.92
CA LYS A 17 1.05 17.77 -14.09
C LYS A 17 1.12 19.23 -14.59
N SER A 18 1.12 19.44 -15.89
CA SER A 18 1.08 20.75 -16.55
C SER A 18 -0.27 21.42 -16.32
N TYR A 19 -1.37 20.66 -16.49
CA TYR A 19 -2.71 21.08 -16.14
C TYR A 19 -2.79 21.45 -14.65
N LEU A 20 -2.12 20.68 -13.76
CA LEU A 20 -1.99 20.95 -12.33
C LEU A 20 -1.20 22.24 -11.98
N LYS A 21 -0.28 22.72 -12.82
CA LYS A 21 0.45 23.98 -12.59
C LYS A 21 -0.44 25.23 -12.62
N GLY A 22 -1.64 25.15 -13.21
CA GLY A 22 -2.62 26.24 -13.22
C GLY A 22 -3.62 26.24 -12.06
N PHE A 23 -3.51 25.32 -11.09
CA PHE A 23 -4.61 25.11 -10.14
C PHE A 23 -4.62 26.06 -8.94
N CYS A 24 -5.82 26.53 -8.62
CA CYS A 24 -6.20 27.11 -7.34
C CYS A 24 -5.65 26.28 -6.17
N ALA A 25 -5.11 26.93 -5.13
CA ALA A 25 -4.55 26.31 -3.93
C ALA A 25 -5.42 25.17 -3.34
N LYS A 26 -6.75 25.25 -3.50
CA LYS A 26 -7.71 24.23 -3.10
C LYS A 26 -7.51 22.87 -3.78
N CYS A 27 -7.05 22.82 -5.04
CA CYS A 27 -6.86 21.56 -5.74
C CYS A 27 -5.50 20.93 -5.44
N ILE A 28 -4.47 21.74 -5.21
CA ILE A 28 -3.18 21.27 -4.67
C ILE A 28 -3.42 20.60 -3.30
N ALA A 29 -4.20 21.23 -2.42
CA ALA A 29 -4.53 20.63 -1.12
C ALA A 29 -5.27 19.28 -1.25
N LYS A 30 -6.17 19.15 -2.26
CA LYS A 30 -6.91 17.90 -2.52
C LYS A 30 -6.05 16.80 -3.14
N SER A 31 -5.08 17.14 -3.99
CA SER A 31 -4.13 16.15 -4.51
C SER A 31 -3.25 15.61 -3.38
N VAL A 32 -2.75 16.48 -2.49
CA VAL A 32 -1.98 16.07 -1.30
C VAL A 32 -2.79 15.14 -0.38
N LEU A 33 -4.09 15.43 -0.18
CA LEU A 33 -4.96 14.54 0.60
C LEU A 33 -5.14 13.17 -0.08
N SER A 34 -5.23 13.16 -1.41
CA SER A 34 -5.36 11.92 -2.18
C SER A 34 -4.10 11.07 -2.11
N ASP A 35 -2.92 11.68 -2.22
CA ASP A 35 -1.62 11.00 -2.06
C ASP A 35 -1.46 10.42 -0.65
N TYR A 36 -1.99 11.12 0.36
CA TYR A 36 -2.02 10.61 1.74
C TYR A 36 -2.94 9.40 1.89
N VAL A 37 -4.14 9.45 1.31
CA VAL A 37 -5.09 8.34 1.28
C VAL A 37 -4.52 7.13 0.55
N ASP A 38 -3.87 7.33 -0.60
CA ASP A 38 -3.24 6.26 -1.38
C ASP A 38 -2.14 5.58 -0.58
N ALA A 39 -1.25 6.37 0.02
CA ALA A 39 -0.18 5.83 0.85
C ALA A 39 -0.70 5.04 2.05
N LYS A 40 -1.74 5.55 2.75
CA LYS A 40 -2.35 4.85 3.87
C LYS A 40 -3.21 3.66 3.47
N GLY A 41 -3.64 3.58 2.22
CA GLY A 41 -4.60 2.58 1.72
C GLY A 41 -5.95 2.58 2.46
N CYS A 42 -6.35 3.67 3.10
CA CYS A 42 -7.62 3.83 3.79
C CYS A 42 -8.07 5.29 3.81
N ILE A 43 -9.37 5.52 4.03
CA ILE A 43 -9.96 6.85 4.16
C ILE A 43 -10.60 7.00 5.53
N ARG A 44 -10.36 8.13 6.21
CA ARG A 44 -11.06 8.40 7.47
C ARG A 44 -12.52 8.68 7.20
N GLN A 45 -13.43 8.22 8.07
CA GLN A 45 -14.88 8.33 7.85
C GLN A 45 -15.36 9.77 7.56
N GLN A 46 -14.76 10.79 8.18
CA GLN A 46 -15.10 12.19 7.95
C GLN A 46 -14.70 12.73 6.55
N ASN A 47 -13.78 12.04 5.86
CA ASN A 47 -13.23 12.47 4.57
C ASN A 47 -13.81 11.65 3.39
N THR A 48 -14.76 10.74 3.63
CA THR A 48 -15.26 9.87 2.54
C THR A 48 -15.96 10.67 1.45
N THR A 49 -16.59 11.78 1.80
CA THR A 49 -17.29 12.65 0.86
C THR A 49 -16.37 13.62 0.09
N ASP A 50 -15.07 13.63 0.41
CA ASP A 50 -14.09 14.47 -0.26
C ASP A 50 -13.86 14.03 -1.71
N LYS A 51 -13.52 15.01 -2.55
CA LYS A 51 -13.10 14.72 -3.93
C LYS A 51 -11.72 14.09 -3.91
N TYR A 52 -11.66 12.79 -4.15
CA TYR A 52 -10.43 12.04 -4.38
C TYR A 52 -9.92 12.25 -5.81
N LEU A 53 -8.67 12.68 -5.92
CA LEU A 53 -7.98 13.03 -7.17
C LEU A 53 -6.76 12.12 -7.43
N GLY A 54 -6.60 11.06 -6.63
CA GLY A 54 -5.47 10.14 -6.76
C GLY A 54 -5.59 9.21 -7.97
N LEU A 55 -4.61 8.33 -8.13
CA LEU A 55 -4.47 7.47 -9.31
C LEU A 55 -4.78 6.00 -9.03
N ARG A 56 -5.39 5.69 -7.87
CA ARG A 56 -5.83 4.32 -7.57
C ARG A 56 -6.82 3.84 -8.61
N ASN A 57 -6.61 2.64 -9.13
CA ASN A 57 -7.41 2.03 -10.19
C ASN A 57 -7.80 0.58 -9.89
N PHE A 58 -7.95 0.27 -8.60
CA PHE A 58 -8.35 -1.03 -8.10
C PHE A 58 -9.18 -0.87 -6.83
N THR A 59 -10.05 -1.84 -6.60
CA THR A 59 -10.93 -1.86 -5.43
C THR A 59 -10.17 -2.33 -4.19
N TYR A 60 -10.75 -2.11 -3.01
CA TYR A 60 -10.19 -2.68 -1.78
C TYR A 60 -10.16 -4.24 -1.85
N GLU A 61 -11.12 -4.86 -2.54
CA GLU A 61 -11.24 -6.32 -2.70
C GLU A 61 -10.42 -6.90 -3.85
N GLY A 62 -9.55 -6.11 -4.47
CA GLY A 62 -8.64 -6.61 -5.50
C GLY A 62 -9.23 -6.74 -6.90
N TYR A 63 -10.37 -6.10 -7.17
CA TYR A 63 -10.84 -5.96 -8.55
C TYR A 63 -10.11 -4.82 -9.25
N ARG A 64 -9.80 -5.00 -10.54
CA ARG A 64 -9.32 -3.91 -11.38
C ARG A 64 -10.51 -3.07 -11.83
N CYS A 65 -10.39 -1.75 -11.68
CA CYS A 65 -11.44 -0.84 -12.13
C CYS A 65 -11.60 -0.90 -13.66
N LEU A 66 -12.84 -0.85 -14.12
CA LEU A 66 -13.19 -0.64 -15.51
C LEU A 66 -12.83 0.78 -15.94
N HIS A 67 -12.47 0.92 -17.21
CA HIS A 67 -12.23 2.24 -17.81
C HIS A 67 -13.55 3.01 -17.95
N TRP A 68 -13.49 4.32 -17.68
CA TRP A 68 -14.56 5.28 -17.86
C TRP A 68 -14.78 5.57 -19.35
N ILE A 69 -15.34 4.60 -20.07
CA ILE A 69 -15.62 4.67 -21.51
C ILE A 69 -17.01 4.13 -21.84
N GLU A 70 -17.52 4.50 -23.01
CA GLU A 70 -18.74 3.93 -23.56
C GLU A 70 -18.52 2.44 -23.90
N GLY A 71 -19.56 1.62 -23.78
CA GLY A 71 -19.50 0.17 -24.02
C GLY A 71 -19.25 -0.67 -22.76
N ASN A 72 -18.64 -0.12 -21.71
CA ASN A 72 -18.38 -0.84 -20.45
C ASN A 72 -19.61 -0.95 -19.52
N GLY A 73 -20.83 -0.77 -20.02
CA GLY A 73 -22.06 -0.80 -19.21
C GLY A 73 -22.20 0.35 -18.18
N ILE A 74 -21.30 1.33 -18.18
CA ILE A 74 -21.33 2.46 -17.24
C ILE A 74 -22.46 3.43 -17.61
N PRO A 75 -23.30 3.88 -16.66
CA PRO A 75 -24.38 4.82 -16.94
C PRO A 75 -23.89 6.14 -17.54
N SER A 76 -24.59 6.64 -18.57
CA SER A 76 -24.19 7.84 -19.33
C SER A 76 -23.99 9.08 -18.46
N GLY A 77 -24.79 9.24 -17.39
CA GLY A 77 -24.64 10.35 -16.45
C GLY A 77 -23.31 10.33 -15.68
N ARG A 78 -22.78 9.12 -15.37
CA ARG A 78 -21.47 8.95 -14.74
C ARG A 78 -20.34 9.19 -15.73
N LEU A 79 -20.48 8.74 -16.99
CA LEU A 79 -19.52 9.02 -18.06
C LEU A 79 -19.41 10.51 -18.38
N LYS A 80 -20.52 11.25 -18.33
CA LYS A 80 -20.52 12.71 -18.47
C LYS A 80 -19.63 13.36 -17.40
N MET A 81 -19.81 12.99 -16.14
CA MET A 81 -18.95 13.49 -15.05
C MET A 81 -17.48 13.11 -15.24
N ALA A 82 -17.19 11.89 -15.71
CA ALA A 82 -15.83 11.47 -15.99
C ALA A 82 -15.16 12.36 -17.06
N ARG A 83 -15.89 12.81 -18.08
CA ARG A 83 -15.39 13.78 -19.08
C ARG A 83 -15.14 15.15 -18.47
N GLU A 84 -16.11 15.68 -17.72
CA GLU A 84 -16.01 17.00 -17.07
C GLU A 84 -14.87 17.07 -16.06
N HIS A 85 -14.52 15.94 -15.44
CA HIS A 85 -13.41 15.83 -14.49
C HIS A 85 -12.11 15.28 -15.11
N GLY A 86 -12.02 15.14 -16.44
CA GLY A 86 -10.78 14.80 -17.15
C GLY A 86 -10.27 13.38 -16.89
N VAL A 87 -11.15 12.44 -16.56
CA VAL A 87 -10.80 11.06 -16.20
C VAL A 87 -11.50 10.01 -17.07
N PHE A 88 -12.28 10.47 -18.06
CA PHE A 88 -12.76 9.64 -19.16
C PHE A 88 -11.58 8.95 -19.87
N GLY A 89 -11.73 7.68 -20.24
CA GLY A 89 -10.64 6.86 -20.79
C GLY A 89 -9.68 6.29 -19.75
N THR A 90 -9.65 6.80 -18.53
CA THR A 90 -8.89 6.21 -17.41
C THR A 90 -9.75 5.20 -16.65
N ASN A 91 -9.19 4.51 -15.66
CA ASN A 91 -9.94 3.64 -14.75
C ASN A 91 -9.73 4.02 -13.27
N TYR A 92 -9.46 5.30 -13.00
CA TYR A 92 -9.18 5.75 -11.65
C TYR A 92 -10.45 5.82 -10.79
N CYS A 93 -10.32 5.48 -9.51
CA CYS A 93 -11.37 5.59 -8.50
C CYS A 93 -11.80 7.04 -8.31
N ARG A 94 -13.10 7.30 -8.21
CA ARG A 94 -13.62 8.66 -8.08
C ARG A 94 -14.80 8.70 -7.12
N ASN A 95 -15.09 9.89 -6.62
CA ASN A 95 -16.29 10.15 -5.83
C ASN A 95 -16.97 11.45 -6.32
N PHE A 96 -17.48 11.44 -7.56
CA PHE A 96 -18.00 12.66 -8.19
C PHE A 96 -19.21 13.25 -7.46
N PHE A 97 -19.96 12.41 -6.75
CA PHE A 97 -21.24 12.75 -6.14
C PHE A 97 -21.18 12.75 -4.61
N SER A 98 -19.98 12.78 -4.02
CA SER A 98 -19.77 12.81 -2.56
C SER A 98 -20.54 11.70 -1.83
N GLU A 99 -20.50 10.50 -2.40
CA GLU A 99 -21.08 9.30 -1.83
C GLU A 99 -20.36 8.93 -0.53
N LYS A 100 -21.11 8.46 0.46
CA LYS A 100 -20.61 8.31 1.84
C LYS A 100 -19.64 7.14 1.98
N GLU A 101 -19.70 6.21 1.05
CA GLU A 101 -18.88 5.02 0.91
C GLU A 101 -17.46 5.35 0.43
N GLY A 102 -17.21 6.58 -0.01
CA GLY A 102 -15.91 7.04 -0.47
C GLY A 102 -15.68 6.86 -1.97
N PRO A 103 -14.43 7.00 -2.43
CA PRO A 103 -14.05 6.79 -3.82
C PRO A 103 -14.27 5.34 -4.24
N TRP A 104 -14.88 5.21 -5.40
CA TRP A 104 -15.30 3.93 -5.96
C TRP A 104 -14.96 3.88 -7.45
N CYS A 105 -15.10 2.71 -8.04
CA CYS A 105 -15.06 2.52 -9.48
C CYS A 105 -16.07 1.44 -9.90
N TYR A 106 -16.32 1.34 -11.20
CA TYR A 106 -17.07 0.23 -11.76
C TYR A 106 -16.15 -0.99 -11.95
N ILE A 107 -16.69 -2.17 -11.69
CA ILE A 107 -16.03 -3.46 -11.91
C ILE A 107 -17.01 -4.40 -12.62
N GLU A 108 -16.50 -5.42 -13.28
CA GLU A 108 -17.29 -6.53 -13.78
C GLU A 108 -17.27 -7.65 -12.74
N ARG A 109 -18.45 -8.09 -12.29
CA ARG A 109 -18.62 -9.20 -11.34
C ARG A 109 -19.84 -10.00 -11.75
N ASP A 110 -19.68 -11.31 -11.94
CA ASP A 110 -20.76 -12.22 -12.36
C ASP A 110 -21.49 -11.79 -13.64
N GLY A 111 -20.75 -11.17 -14.59
CA GLY A 111 -21.30 -10.63 -15.83
C GLY A 111 -22.07 -9.31 -15.68
N GLU A 112 -22.10 -8.74 -14.48
CA GLU A 112 -22.74 -7.45 -14.19
C GLU A 112 -21.71 -6.36 -13.92
N VAL A 113 -22.04 -5.15 -14.36
CA VAL A 113 -21.22 -3.96 -14.09
C VAL A 113 -21.72 -3.30 -12.82
N VAL A 114 -20.94 -3.42 -11.75
CA VAL A 114 -21.31 -2.94 -10.41
C VAL A 114 -20.32 -1.91 -9.89
N GLN A 115 -20.79 -1.02 -9.04
CA GLN A 115 -19.96 -0.07 -8.32
C GLN A 115 -19.34 -0.71 -7.09
N GLN A 116 -18.05 -0.47 -6.85
CA GLN A 116 -17.36 -0.96 -5.65
C GLN A 116 -16.35 0.05 -5.09
N SER A 117 -16.28 0.14 -3.76
CA SER A 117 -15.37 1.04 -3.05
C SER A 117 -13.90 0.67 -3.26
N CYS A 118 -13.08 1.70 -3.45
CA CYS A 118 -11.64 1.53 -3.62
C CYS A 118 -10.87 1.47 -2.31
N PHE A 119 -11.46 1.99 -1.24
CA PHE A 119 -10.86 2.06 0.09
C PHE A 119 -11.85 1.56 1.12
N ARG A 120 -11.31 1.00 2.20
CA ARG A 120 -12.03 0.85 3.47
C ARG A 120 -11.85 2.09 4.32
N THR A 121 -12.68 2.22 5.34
CA THR A 121 -12.42 3.20 6.39
C THR A 121 -11.13 2.84 7.13
N CYS A 122 -10.42 3.85 7.65
CA CYS A 122 -9.21 3.58 8.43
C CYS A 122 -9.51 2.83 9.73
N GLU A 123 -10.72 2.98 10.25
CA GLU A 123 -11.23 2.27 11.42
C GLU A 123 -11.43 0.78 11.13
N GLU A 124 -12.05 0.43 10.00
CA GLU A 124 -12.17 -0.97 9.55
C GLU A 124 -10.81 -1.57 9.23
N ARG A 125 -9.94 -0.81 8.56
CA ARG A 125 -8.59 -1.25 8.23
C ARG A 125 -7.78 -1.54 9.49
N SER A 126 -7.86 -0.71 10.52
CA SER A 126 -7.15 -0.91 11.78
C SER A 126 -7.53 -2.24 12.46
N LYS A 127 -8.81 -2.64 12.38
CA LYS A 127 -9.26 -3.94 12.90
C LYS A 127 -8.60 -5.11 12.18
N LEU A 128 -8.47 -5.04 10.85
CA LEU A 128 -7.79 -6.07 10.07
C LEU A 128 -6.29 -6.09 10.36
N ASP A 129 -5.64 -4.92 10.45
CA ASP A 129 -4.21 -4.79 10.76
C ASP A 129 -3.87 -5.36 12.16
N LEU A 130 -4.86 -5.53 13.07
CA LEU A 130 -4.68 -6.17 14.38
C LEU A 130 -4.76 -7.70 14.33
N GLU A 131 -5.54 -8.25 13.40
CA GLU A 131 -5.70 -9.70 13.22
C GLU A 131 -4.64 -10.27 12.27
N ASP A 132 -4.03 -9.43 11.43
CA ASP A 132 -3.08 -9.85 10.40
C ASP A 132 -1.65 -10.08 10.94
N ASN A 133 -1.12 -11.28 10.71
CA ASN A 133 0.30 -11.58 10.91
C ASN A 133 1.06 -11.31 9.61
N PRO A 134 1.94 -10.29 9.57
CA PRO A 134 2.58 -9.87 8.32
C PRO A 134 3.75 -10.75 7.89
N CYS A 135 4.19 -11.68 8.74
CA CYS A 135 5.35 -12.49 8.46
C CYS A 135 5.03 -13.99 8.41
N PHE A 136 5.84 -14.71 7.63
CA PHE A 136 5.72 -16.16 7.44
C PHE A 136 6.87 -16.85 8.17
N SER A 137 6.51 -17.80 9.05
CA SER A 137 7.46 -18.64 9.79
C SER A 137 7.62 -19.98 9.09
N SER A 138 8.85 -20.37 8.80
CA SER A 138 9.15 -21.70 8.23
C SER A 138 9.00 -22.82 9.25
N SER A 139 9.18 -22.51 10.54
CA SER A 139 9.22 -23.45 11.66
C SER A 139 7.86 -24.00 12.12
N SER A 140 6.76 -23.54 11.52
CA SER A 140 5.43 -24.08 11.82
C SER A 140 5.22 -25.38 11.03
N ASP A 141 5.52 -26.53 11.66
CA ASP A 141 5.59 -27.91 11.13
C ASP A 141 4.36 -28.47 10.34
N THR A 142 3.42 -27.66 9.83
CA THR A 142 2.25 -28.15 9.06
C THR A 142 1.87 -27.23 7.89
N LEU A 143 2.57 -27.40 6.76
CA LEU A 143 2.59 -26.50 5.61
C LEU A 143 1.35 -26.35 4.69
N PRO A 144 0.20 -27.04 4.81
CA PRO A 144 -0.98 -26.67 3.99
C PRO A 144 -2.12 -25.98 4.75
N LYS A 145 -2.10 -25.92 6.08
CA LYS A 145 -3.22 -25.33 6.87
C LYS A 145 -2.87 -24.05 7.64
N ASN A 146 -1.61 -23.70 7.75
CA ASN A 146 -1.17 -22.54 8.54
C ASN A 146 -0.70 -21.38 7.65
N MET A 147 -1.54 -20.93 6.72
CA MET A 147 -1.49 -19.50 6.43
C MET A 147 -1.88 -18.81 7.75
N PRO A 148 -0.99 -18.04 8.41
CA PRO A 148 -1.26 -17.55 9.76
C PRO A 148 -2.56 -16.74 9.82
N THR A 149 -2.91 -16.11 8.69
CA THR A 149 -4.19 -15.49 8.37
C THR A 149 -4.42 -15.59 6.87
N LEU A 150 -5.66 -15.84 6.43
CA LEU A 150 -6.01 -15.70 5.01
C LEU A 150 -5.79 -14.25 4.57
N ARG A 151 -4.64 -13.99 3.93
CA ARG A 151 -4.24 -12.65 3.51
C ARG A 151 -4.65 -12.38 2.08
N GLN A 152 -5.06 -11.15 1.80
CA GLN A 152 -5.55 -10.70 0.49
C GLN A 152 -4.71 -9.55 -0.07
N ARG A 153 -3.48 -9.37 0.43
CA ARG A 153 -2.59 -8.26 0.07
C ARG A 153 -1.13 -8.71 0.06
N SER A 154 -0.33 -8.11 -0.82
CA SER A 154 1.12 -8.31 -0.86
C SER A 154 1.79 -7.81 0.44
N ASN A 155 3.08 -8.13 0.59
CA ASN A 155 3.92 -7.59 1.67
C ASN A 155 4.11 -6.06 1.56
N ARG A 156 3.81 -5.49 0.39
CA ARG A 156 3.79 -4.03 0.13
C ARG A 156 2.43 -3.39 0.36
N ASP A 157 1.51 -4.10 1.01
CA ASP A 157 0.18 -3.60 1.32
C ASP A 157 -0.69 -3.34 0.07
N VAL A 158 -0.39 -3.98 -1.06
CA VAL A 158 -1.21 -3.86 -2.28
C VAL A 158 -2.23 -5.00 -2.31
N PRO A 159 -3.53 -4.74 -2.48
CA PRO A 159 -4.53 -5.79 -2.67
C PRO A 159 -4.12 -6.76 -3.77
N CYS A 160 -4.25 -8.04 -3.46
CA CYS A 160 -4.07 -9.11 -4.42
C CYS A 160 -5.17 -9.02 -5.48
N LEU A 161 -4.81 -9.25 -6.73
CA LEU A 161 -5.73 -9.48 -7.83
C LEU A 161 -6.46 -10.80 -7.60
N ARG A 162 -7.74 -10.84 -7.98
CA ARG A 162 -8.51 -12.08 -7.95
C ARG A 162 -7.99 -13.10 -8.97
N TRP A 163 -7.91 -14.36 -8.56
CA TRP A 163 -7.29 -15.41 -9.37
C TRP A 163 -8.04 -15.72 -10.66
N HIS A 164 -9.38 -15.62 -10.66
CA HIS A 164 -10.20 -15.80 -11.85
C HIS A 164 -9.89 -14.75 -12.96
N LEU A 165 -9.35 -13.58 -12.61
CA LEU A 165 -9.00 -12.53 -13.57
C LEU A 165 -7.71 -12.84 -14.35
N LEU A 166 -6.89 -13.78 -13.86
CA LEU A 166 -5.65 -14.20 -14.52
C LEU A 166 -5.88 -15.34 -15.52
N GLY A 167 -6.93 -16.14 -15.32
CA GLY A 167 -7.20 -17.30 -16.15
C GLY A 167 -8.57 -17.92 -15.89
N LYS A 168 -9.17 -18.48 -16.95
CA LYS A 168 -10.47 -19.16 -16.87
C LYS A 168 -10.39 -20.33 -15.89
N GLY A 169 -11.36 -20.40 -14.97
CA GLY A 169 -11.46 -21.46 -13.96
C GLY A 169 -10.69 -21.19 -12.66
N GLY A 170 -10.00 -20.06 -12.54
CA GLY A 170 -9.45 -19.64 -11.25
C GLY A 170 -10.56 -19.37 -10.22
N PRO A 171 -10.27 -19.52 -8.92
CA PRO A 171 -11.24 -19.23 -7.87
C PRO A 171 -11.61 -17.74 -7.82
N ASP A 172 -12.84 -17.43 -7.43
CA ASP A 172 -13.28 -16.06 -7.17
C ASP A 172 -12.90 -15.58 -5.76
N ASP A 173 -11.61 -15.64 -5.50
CA ASP A 173 -10.97 -15.02 -4.36
C ASP A 173 -9.64 -14.39 -4.78
N ASN A 174 -9.02 -13.64 -3.88
CA ASN A 174 -7.70 -13.08 -4.05
C ASN A 174 -6.79 -13.43 -2.85
N PHE A 175 -7.04 -14.59 -2.23
CA PHE A 175 -6.20 -15.02 -1.11
C PHE A 175 -4.81 -15.37 -1.61
N CYS A 176 -3.79 -15.05 -0.81
CA CYS A 176 -2.42 -15.47 -1.07
C CYS A 176 -2.35 -16.99 -1.20
N ARG A 177 -1.42 -17.49 -2.01
CA ARG A 177 -1.24 -18.93 -2.22
C ARG A 177 0.23 -19.25 -2.25
N VAL A 178 0.62 -20.41 -1.71
CA VAL A 178 1.98 -20.93 -1.81
C VAL A 178 2.36 -20.96 -3.29
N SER A 179 3.48 -20.32 -3.63
CA SER A 179 3.98 -20.27 -5.00
C SER A 179 5.34 -20.92 -5.07
N SER A 180 5.52 -21.82 -6.05
CA SER A 180 6.82 -22.37 -6.39
C SER A 180 7.78 -21.33 -6.97
N GLU A 181 7.25 -20.27 -7.59
CA GLU A 181 8.06 -19.16 -8.13
C GLU A 181 8.63 -18.25 -7.03
N LEU A 182 8.11 -18.38 -5.80
CA LEU A 182 8.55 -17.65 -4.62
C LEU A 182 9.17 -18.61 -3.59
N ASP A 183 9.76 -19.71 -4.04
CA ASP A 183 10.43 -20.71 -3.19
C ASP A 183 9.53 -21.24 -2.05
N GLY A 184 8.23 -21.41 -2.33
CA GLY A 184 7.25 -21.87 -1.36
C GLY A 184 6.64 -20.77 -0.49
N MET A 185 7.11 -19.53 -0.59
CA MET A 185 6.47 -18.40 0.08
C MET A 185 5.06 -18.15 -0.49
N PRO A 186 4.05 -17.89 0.36
CA PRO A 186 2.75 -17.48 -0.12
C PRO A 186 2.83 -16.10 -0.79
N GLY A 187 2.29 -16.02 -2.00
CA GLY A 187 2.23 -14.80 -2.79
C GLY A 187 0.92 -14.64 -3.53
N CYS A 188 0.81 -13.51 -4.21
CA CYS A 188 -0.29 -13.20 -5.09
C CYS A 188 0.16 -12.20 -6.15
N TYR A 189 -0.63 -12.10 -7.21
CA TYR A 189 -0.44 -11.04 -8.21
C TYR A 189 -1.02 -9.74 -7.67
N GLU A 190 -0.26 -8.64 -7.68
CA GLU A 190 -0.77 -7.35 -7.23
C GLU A 190 -1.83 -6.78 -8.20
N ALA A 191 -2.93 -6.22 -7.69
CA ALA A 191 -3.99 -5.65 -8.53
C ALA A 191 -3.52 -4.48 -9.42
N THR A 192 -2.45 -3.80 -9.00
CA THR A 192 -1.85 -2.65 -9.71
C THR A 192 -0.99 -3.07 -10.89
N THR A 193 0.02 -3.91 -10.62
CA THR A 193 1.11 -4.24 -11.55
C THR A 193 0.90 -5.58 -12.25
N GLN A 194 0.04 -6.45 -11.71
CA GLN A 194 -0.06 -7.87 -12.09
C GLN A 194 1.28 -8.60 -11.98
N GLU A 195 2.15 -8.14 -11.09
CA GLU A 195 3.39 -8.84 -10.77
C GLU A 195 3.15 -9.76 -9.58
N LEU A 196 3.70 -10.97 -9.66
CA LEU A 196 3.70 -11.91 -8.54
C LEU A 196 4.61 -11.37 -7.44
N ARG A 197 4.05 -11.15 -6.24
CA ARG A 197 4.77 -10.66 -5.06
C ARG A 197 4.43 -11.53 -3.85
N SER A 198 5.40 -11.68 -2.95
CA SER A 198 5.19 -12.33 -1.67
C SER A 198 4.15 -11.56 -0.86
N CYS A 199 3.24 -12.29 -0.21
CA CYS A 199 2.28 -11.69 0.70
C CYS A 199 2.85 -11.41 2.08
N TYR A 200 3.85 -12.20 2.47
CA TYR A 200 4.47 -12.14 3.78
C TYR A 200 5.92 -11.71 3.65
N THR A 201 6.44 -11.11 4.72
CA THR A 201 7.88 -10.98 4.93
C THR A 201 8.38 -12.20 5.71
N PRO A 202 9.67 -12.55 5.66
CA PRO A 202 10.25 -13.49 6.63
C PRO A 202 10.06 -12.93 8.04
N CYS A 203 9.76 -13.78 9.03
CA CYS A 203 9.66 -13.32 10.41
C CYS A 203 11.04 -12.87 10.93
N PRO A 204 11.14 -11.71 11.60
CA PRO A 204 12.39 -11.29 12.22
C PRO A 204 12.89 -12.35 13.21
N GLY A 205 14.21 -12.62 13.21
CA GLY A 205 14.84 -13.59 14.11
C GLY A 205 14.89 -15.03 13.59
N GLU A 206 14.16 -15.37 12.52
CA GLU A 206 14.30 -16.66 11.83
C GLU A 206 15.40 -16.58 10.76
N GLU A 207 16.64 -16.41 11.20
CA GLU A 207 17.81 -16.53 10.32
C GLU A 207 18.15 -18.00 10.15
N GLY A 208 17.47 -18.66 9.21
CA GLY A 208 18.09 -19.76 8.48
C GLY A 208 18.92 -19.17 7.34
N ASP A 209 20.12 -19.72 7.12
CA ASP A 209 21.00 -19.39 5.97
C ASP A 209 20.29 -19.50 4.60
N GLU A 210 19.10 -20.12 4.58
CA GLU A 210 18.29 -20.36 3.38
C GLU A 210 17.39 -19.18 2.96
N PHE A 211 17.18 -18.16 3.79
CA PHE A 211 16.40 -16.98 3.36
C PHE A 211 17.28 -16.00 2.59
N PHE A 212 17.53 -16.32 1.31
CA PHE A 212 18.25 -15.51 0.31
C PHE A 212 17.64 -14.11 0.04
N PHE A 213 16.56 -13.73 0.71
CA PHE A 213 15.86 -12.46 0.52
C PHE A 213 16.24 -11.43 1.60
N ALA A 214 17.53 -11.25 1.89
CA ALA A 214 17.97 -10.02 2.55
C ALA A 214 17.61 -8.87 1.60
N SER A 215 16.44 -8.25 1.81
CA SER A 215 15.98 -7.12 1.04
C SER A 215 17.09 -6.08 1.09
N GLU A 216 17.70 -5.78 -0.06
CA GLU A 216 18.73 -4.75 -0.16
C GLU A 216 18.29 -3.54 0.65
N GLU A 217 19.09 -3.13 1.64
CA GLU A 217 18.70 -2.01 2.47
C GLU A 217 18.63 -0.76 1.60
N PRO A 218 17.49 -0.04 1.60
CA PRO A 218 17.35 1.13 0.77
C PRO A 218 18.32 2.21 1.23
N GLY A 219 19.15 2.73 0.32
CA GLY A 219 20.09 3.80 0.65
C GLY A 219 19.41 5.13 1.00
N CYS A 220 18.21 5.37 0.45
CA CYS A 220 17.40 6.55 0.69
C CYS A 220 15.91 6.26 0.46
N VAL A 221 15.04 7.12 0.99
CA VAL A 221 13.58 7.07 0.81
C VAL A 221 13.22 7.76 -0.51
N PRO A 222 12.68 7.04 -1.51
CA PRO A 222 12.24 7.64 -2.77
C PRO A 222 11.12 8.66 -2.55
N GLU A 223 10.95 9.60 -3.47
CA GLU A 223 9.90 10.63 -3.32
C GLU A 223 8.49 10.02 -3.37
N LYS A 224 8.29 9.02 -4.24
CA LYS A 224 7.00 8.35 -4.49
C LYS A 224 6.73 7.15 -3.58
N ASP A 225 7.74 6.65 -2.88
CA ASP A 225 7.61 5.49 -1.99
C ASP A 225 8.02 5.88 -0.57
N ARG A 226 7.06 5.80 0.35
CA ARG A 226 7.27 6.11 1.78
C ARG A 226 7.93 4.95 2.52
N LEU A 227 8.25 3.85 1.83
CA LEU A 227 8.78 2.61 2.39
C LEU A 227 7.96 2.15 3.60
N ALA A 228 6.63 2.23 3.47
CA ALA A 228 5.69 1.79 4.51
C ALA A 228 5.78 0.28 4.80
N TRP A 229 6.30 -0.46 3.83
CA TRP A 229 6.53 -1.90 3.81
C TRP A 229 7.94 -2.29 4.29
N TYR A 230 8.75 -1.32 4.72
CA TYR A 230 10.12 -1.59 5.13
C TYR A 230 10.16 -2.54 6.34
N SER A 231 10.81 -3.67 6.14
CA SER A 231 10.92 -4.79 7.09
C SER A 231 12.38 -5.16 7.41
N GLY A 232 13.35 -4.34 7.00
CA GLY A 232 14.77 -4.59 7.24
C GLY A 232 15.22 -4.42 8.70
N LYS A 233 16.52 -4.59 8.95
CA LYS A 233 17.09 -4.70 10.31
C LYS A 233 17.85 -3.44 10.78
N ARG A 234 17.86 -2.36 10.00
CA ARG A 234 18.40 -1.07 10.46
C ARG A 234 17.82 -0.65 11.81
N SER A 235 18.69 -0.36 12.77
CA SER A 235 18.36 -0.02 14.16
C SER A 235 19.07 1.26 14.66
N ILE A 236 19.56 2.06 13.72
CA ILE A 236 20.22 3.35 13.98
C ILE A 236 19.60 4.46 13.13
N THR A 237 19.50 5.66 13.70
CA THR A 237 18.95 6.83 13.04
C THR A 237 19.99 7.49 12.13
N LEU A 238 19.56 8.47 11.33
CA LEU A 238 20.46 9.32 10.55
C LEU A 238 21.48 10.09 11.41
N ASN A 239 21.12 10.39 12.66
CA ASN A 239 21.99 11.08 13.61
C ASN A 239 22.87 10.12 14.40
N ASN A 240 22.97 8.85 13.99
CA ASN A 240 23.67 7.77 14.69
C ASN A 240 23.16 7.49 16.12
N ASN A 241 21.91 7.86 16.42
CA ASN A 241 21.31 7.51 17.69
C ASN A 241 20.76 6.08 17.61
N PRO A 242 20.97 5.24 18.65
CA PRO A 242 20.38 3.91 18.69
C PRO A 242 18.87 4.00 18.87
N CYS A 243 18.15 3.17 18.11
CA CYS A 243 16.72 2.98 18.29
C CYS A 243 16.45 2.21 19.60
N GLU A 244 15.34 2.55 20.24
CA GLU A 244 14.76 1.84 21.38
C GLU A 244 13.95 0.64 20.90
N TYR A 245 13.89 -0.40 21.73
CA TYR A 245 13.07 -1.58 21.44
C TYR A 245 11.57 -1.26 21.48
N TRP A 246 10.83 -1.80 20.52
CA TRP A 246 9.39 -1.53 20.38
C TRP A 246 8.56 -2.09 21.53
N ASP A 247 8.98 -3.18 22.15
CA ASP A 247 8.32 -3.73 23.35
C ASP A 247 8.48 -2.77 24.55
N VAL A 248 9.64 -2.14 24.71
CA VAL A 248 9.89 -1.10 25.73
C VAL A 248 9.03 0.13 25.46
N ILE A 249 8.95 0.58 24.20
CA ILE A 249 8.08 1.70 23.80
C ILE A 249 6.60 1.40 24.06
N SER A 250 6.16 0.18 23.75
CA SER A 250 4.79 -0.28 24.02
C SER A 250 4.48 -0.23 25.52
N LYS A 251 5.36 -0.77 26.36
CA LYS A 251 5.22 -0.79 27.82
C LYS A 251 5.21 0.62 28.43
N ALA A 252 5.96 1.55 27.85
CA ALA A 252 5.99 2.95 28.31
C ALA A 252 4.66 3.71 28.08
N GLY A 253 3.76 3.19 27.24
CA GLY A 253 2.42 3.75 27.08
C GLY A 253 2.39 5.18 26.51
N LEU A 254 3.35 5.53 25.65
CA LEU A 254 3.45 6.87 25.07
C LEU A 254 2.18 7.22 24.29
N ALA A 255 1.56 8.36 24.61
CA ALA A 255 0.33 8.82 23.95
C ALA A 255 0.50 8.97 22.42
N SER A 256 1.69 9.38 21.97
CA SER A 256 2.03 9.50 20.53
C SER A 256 2.05 8.16 19.79
N MET A 257 2.25 7.05 20.49
CA MET A 257 2.34 5.70 19.93
C MET A 257 1.02 4.94 20.00
N LYS A 258 0.02 5.49 20.71
CA LYS A 258 -1.27 4.83 20.92
C LYS A 258 -1.97 4.58 19.58
N GLY A 259 -2.22 3.31 19.28
CA GLY A 259 -2.89 2.87 18.04
C GLY A 259 -1.99 2.81 16.81
N LEU A 260 -0.69 3.12 16.92
CA LEU A 260 0.29 2.91 15.85
C LEU A 260 0.99 1.55 15.94
N LEU A 261 1.16 1.04 17.16
CA LEU A 261 1.84 -0.23 17.41
C LEU A 261 0.90 -1.40 17.11
N SER A 262 1.01 -1.94 15.90
CA SER A 262 0.47 -3.26 15.56
C SER A 262 1.58 -4.15 15.00
N LEU A 263 1.41 -5.45 15.17
CA LEU A 263 2.33 -6.47 14.66
C LEU A 263 2.49 -6.34 13.14
N TYR A 264 1.39 -6.08 12.43
CA TYR A 264 1.38 -5.72 11.01
C TYR A 264 2.38 -4.62 10.65
N ARG A 265 2.32 -3.49 11.35
CA ARG A 265 3.17 -2.30 11.09
C ARG A 265 4.62 -2.52 11.45
N LEU A 266 4.86 -3.39 12.42
CA LEU A 266 6.18 -3.76 12.89
C LEU A 266 6.81 -4.87 12.05
N HIS A 267 6.07 -5.47 11.11
CA HIS A 267 6.51 -6.62 10.34
C HIS A 267 7.04 -7.76 11.23
N ALA A 268 6.31 -8.05 12.32
CA ALA A 268 6.68 -9.05 13.31
C ALA A 268 5.46 -9.90 13.71
N ASN A 269 5.71 -11.13 14.15
CA ASN A 269 4.72 -12.07 14.71
C ASN A 269 4.42 -11.79 16.21
N LYS A 270 5.37 -11.21 16.95
CA LYS A 270 5.26 -10.79 18.35
C LYS A 270 6.07 -9.51 18.56
N MET A 271 5.77 -8.79 19.64
CA MET A 271 6.34 -7.46 19.88
C MET A 271 7.86 -7.52 20.09
N GLU A 272 8.36 -8.61 20.67
CA GLU A 272 9.78 -8.82 20.96
C GLU A 272 10.59 -9.00 19.67
N ASP A 273 10.02 -9.65 18.65
CA ASP A 273 10.69 -9.91 17.37
C ASP A 273 10.83 -8.64 16.52
N ALA A 274 10.01 -7.62 16.78
CA ALA A 274 10.17 -6.30 16.15
C ALA A 274 11.50 -5.63 16.51
N ALA A 275 12.15 -6.08 17.60
CA ALA A 275 13.39 -5.54 18.13
C ALA A 275 13.34 -4.01 18.23
N ASN A 276 14.40 -3.33 17.82
CA ASN A 276 14.49 -1.88 17.70
C ASN A 276 14.62 -1.43 16.23
N TYR A 277 14.07 -2.22 15.30
CA TYR A 277 14.22 -1.96 13.88
C TYR A 277 13.37 -0.76 13.43
N CYS A 278 13.91 0.05 12.52
CA CYS A 278 13.20 1.18 11.94
C CYS A 278 11.94 0.72 11.20
N ARG A 279 10.83 1.43 11.38
CA ARG A 279 9.53 1.13 10.76
C ARG A 279 8.82 2.41 10.38
N ASN A 280 7.81 2.31 9.52
CA ASN A 280 6.99 3.46 9.17
C ASN A 280 5.52 3.21 9.57
N LEU A 281 5.28 3.26 10.88
CA LEU A 281 4.02 2.84 11.51
C LEU A 281 2.84 3.75 11.13
N ASP A 282 3.11 5.00 10.78
CA ASP A 282 2.12 6.07 10.54
C ASP A 282 2.04 6.51 9.07
N TYR A 283 2.74 5.83 8.15
CA TYR A 283 2.91 6.22 6.74
C TYR A 283 3.50 7.62 6.56
N ASP A 284 4.45 7.99 7.43
CA ASP A 284 5.17 9.24 7.37
C ASP A 284 5.78 9.43 5.97
N PRO A 285 5.54 10.59 5.32
CA PRO A 285 6.15 10.90 4.03
C PRO A 285 7.67 10.85 4.03
N LYS A 286 8.33 11.11 5.18
CA LYS A 286 9.79 11.06 5.31
C LYS A 286 10.34 9.65 5.43
N GLY A 287 9.48 8.64 5.54
CA GLY A 287 9.87 7.23 5.53
C GLY A 287 10.12 6.63 6.91
N PRO A 288 10.84 5.51 6.99
CA PRO A 288 11.01 4.74 8.21
C PRO A 288 11.76 5.51 9.30
N TRP A 289 11.26 5.38 10.52
CA TRP A 289 11.74 6.04 11.71
C TRP A 289 11.74 5.06 12.89
N CYS A 290 12.35 5.47 13.99
CA CYS A 290 12.25 4.77 15.26
C CYS A 290 12.16 5.78 16.40
N MET A 291 11.77 5.30 17.58
CA MET A 291 11.94 6.06 18.82
C MET A 291 13.35 5.82 19.32
N THR A 292 14.08 6.86 19.67
CA THR A 292 15.38 6.71 20.34
C THR A 292 15.19 6.33 21.82
N VAL A 293 16.28 5.94 22.48
CA VAL A 293 16.31 5.70 23.94
C VAL A 293 15.80 6.91 24.75
N HIS A 294 15.99 8.13 24.22
CA HIS A 294 15.49 9.39 24.80
C HIS A 294 14.04 9.71 24.41
N LYS A 295 13.33 8.76 23.81
CA LYS A 295 11.92 8.86 23.40
C LYS A 295 11.67 9.99 22.40
N HIS A 296 12.62 10.24 21.49
CA HIS A 296 12.43 11.12 20.34
C HIS A 296 12.21 10.32 19.06
N LYS A 297 11.25 10.74 18.22
CA LYS A 297 11.07 10.19 16.87
C LYS A 297 12.18 10.71 15.96
N GLU A 298 12.97 9.79 15.39
CA GLU A 298 14.05 10.10 14.46
C GLU A 298 14.00 9.20 13.22
N TYR A 299 14.33 9.77 12.06
CA TYR A 299 14.32 9.05 10.79
C TYR A 299 15.58 8.21 10.61
N CYS A 300 15.43 7.06 9.99
CA CYS A 300 16.54 6.13 9.77
C CYS A 300 17.16 6.24 8.39
N PHE A 301 16.47 6.86 7.44
CA PHE A 301 16.89 6.96 6.05
C PHE A 301 16.77 8.40 5.56
N PRO A 302 17.74 8.90 4.78
CA PRO A 302 17.62 10.22 4.16
C PRO A 302 16.61 10.16 3.01
N ARG A 303 16.07 11.30 2.60
CA ARG A 303 15.30 11.38 1.35
C ARG A 303 16.28 11.42 0.18
N CYS A 304 15.97 10.73 -0.91
CA CYS A 304 16.84 10.72 -2.09
C CYS A 304 17.04 12.13 -2.70
N SER A 305 16.09 13.04 -2.49
CA SER A 305 16.19 14.45 -2.88
C SER A 305 17.26 15.24 -2.11
N ASP A 306 17.58 14.79 -0.89
CA ASP A 306 18.50 15.47 0.02
C ASP A 306 19.92 14.95 -0.20
N THR A 307 20.08 13.67 -0.58
CA THR A 307 21.38 13.08 -0.90
C THR A 307 21.99 13.65 -2.17
N SER A 308 21.17 13.98 -3.18
CA SER A 308 21.66 14.62 -4.42
C SER A 308 22.27 16.00 -4.22
N LYS A 309 22.00 16.67 -3.09
CA LYS A 309 22.55 18.00 -2.80
C LYS A 309 23.94 17.98 -2.17
N HIS A 310 24.42 16.81 -1.73
CA HIS A 310 25.73 16.66 -1.10
C HIS A 310 26.84 16.20 -2.06
N SER A 311 26.59 16.22 -3.38
CA SER A 311 27.56 15.81 -4.41
C SER A 311 28.02 16.95 -5.34
N LEU A 312 28.04 18.20 -4.85
CA LEU A 312 28.69 19.34 -5.49
C LEU A 312 29.69 19.96 -4.51
#